data_AF-A0A1H3LI38-F1
#
_entry.id   AF-A0A1H3LI38-F1
#
_cell.length_a   1.000
_cell.length_b   1.000
_cell.length_c   1.000
_cell.angle_alpha   90.00
_cell.angle_beta   90.00
_cell.angle_gamma   90.00
#
_symmetry.space_group_name_H-M   'P 1'
#
loop_
_entity.id
_entity.type
_entity.pdbx_description
1 polymer ?
#
loop_
_entity_poly.entity_id
_entity_poly.type
_entity_poly.pdbx_seq_one_letter_code
_entity_poly.pdbx_strand_id
1 'polypeptide(L)' 'MRMPMDHFGLYDAEAEREGLEIGDYLTKSLAEAHGLPVPGYIEERQRKALAAREAEQQEMPISA' A
#
# COMPACT_ATOMS: atom_id res chain seq x y z
N MET A 1 9.12 14.72 5.78
CA MET A 1 9.23 15.25 4.41
C MET A 1 8.08 16.21 4.18
N ARG A 2 8.29 17.34 3.49
CA ARG A 2 7.19 18.25 3.10
C ARG A 2 6.83 17.96 1.65
N MET A 3 5.55 17.74 1.38
CA MET A 3 5.03 17.46 0.03
C MET A 3 3.97 18.49 -0.36
N PRO A 4 3.80 18.78 -1.67
CA PRO A 4 2.61 19.46 -2.16
C PRO A 4 1.34 18.71 -1.77
N MET A 5 0.26 19.42 -1.44
CA MET A 5 -0.99 18.78 -1.01
C MET A 5 -1.58 17.86 -2.09
N ASP A 6 -1.53 18.29 -3.34
CA ASP A 6 -2.06 17.51 -4.47
C ASP A 6 -1.31 16.18 -4.64
N HIS A 7 0.00 16.16 -4.32
CA HIS A 7 0.82 14.96 -4.40
C HIS A 7 0.54 14.03 -3.22
N PHE A 8 0.33 14.59 -2.02
CA PHE A 8 0.00 13.80 -0.84
C PHE A 8 -1.27 12.97 -1.10
N GLY A 9 -2.35 13.60 -1.56
CA GLY A 9 -3.60 12.89 -1.79
C GLY A 9 -3.49 11.77 -2.83
N LEU A 10 -2.70 11.98 -3.89
CA LEU A 10 -2.44 10.97 -4.91
C LEU A 10 -1.64 9.79 -4.34
N TYR A 11 -0.54 10.06 -3.63
CA TYR A 11 0.32 9.00 -3.07
C TYR A 11 -0.35 8.25 -1.94
N ASP A 12 -1.17 8.92 -1.13
CA ASP A 12 -1.94 8.30 -0.06
C ASP A 12 -2.97 7.32 -0.64
N ALA A 13 -3.72 7.74 -1.67
CA ALA A 13 -4.66 6.86 -2.37
C ALA A 13 -3.97 5.65 -3.04
N GLU A 14 -2.78 5.84 -3.62
CA GLU A 14 -1.99 4.74 -4.18
C GLU A 14 -1.47 3.78 -3.10
N ALA A 15 -0.96 4.33 -1.98
CA ALA A 15 -0.54 3.55 -0.83
C ALA A 15 -1.70 2.71 -0.29
N GLU A 16 -2.88 3.32 -0.10
CA GLU A 16 -4.08 2.62 0.32
C GLU A 16 -4.45 1.49 -0.64
N ARG A 17 -4.45 1.72 -1.95
CA ARG A 17 -4.73 0.67 -2.94
C ARG A 17 -3.77 -0.51 -2.84
N GLU A 18 -2.49 -0.23 -2.58
CA GLU A 18 -1.45 -1.23 -2.39
C GLU A 18 -1.43 -1.87 -1.00
N GLY A 19 -2.30 -1.44 -0.08
CA GLY A 19 -2.32 -1.95 1.29
C GLY A 19 -1.11 -1.51 2.12
N LEU A 20 -0.59 -0.31 1.83
CA LEU A 20 0.59 0.26 2.46
C LEU A 20 0.26 1.58 3.14
N GLU A 21 1.07 1.95 4.13
CA GLU A 21 1.13 3.33 4.63
C GLU A 21 1.93 4.20 3.65
N ILE A 22 1.64 5.50 3.61
CA ILE A 22 2.31 6.43 2.69
C ILE A 22 3.85 6.39 2.77
N GLY A 23 4.42 6.19 3.96
CA GLY A 23 5.87 6.10 4.14
C GLY A 23 6.48 4.86 3.48
N ASP A 24 5.81 3.72 3.61
CA ASP A 24 6.24 2.46 3.00
C ASP A 24 6.06 2.50 1.48
N TYR A 25 4.94 3.06 1.01
CA TYR A 25 4.69 3.29 -0.41
C TYR A 25 5.81 4.13 -1.04
N LEU A 26 6.13 5.28 -0.47
CA LEU A 26 7.21 6.14 -0.98
C LEU A 26 8.58 5.43 -0.94
N THR A 27 8.85 4.63 0.08
CA THR A 27 10.09 3.85 0.19
C THR A 27 10.18 2.80 -0.92
N LYS A 28 9.09 2.06 -1.17
CA LYS A 28 8.98 1.08 -2.26
C LYS A 28 9.15 1.76 -3.63
N SER A 29 8.39 2.83 -3.90
CA SER A 29 8.42 3.53 -5.18
C SER A 29 9.81 4.11 -5.49
N LEU A 30 10.52 4.62 -4.48
CA LEU A 30 11.91 5.08 -4.64
C LEU A 30 12.87 3.91 -4.88
N ALA A 31 12.74 2.80 -4.15
CA ALA A 31 13.59 1.64 -4.37
C ALA A 31 13.43 1.11 -5.80
N GLU A 32 12.19 0.95 -6.27
CA GLU A 32 11.86 0.53 -7.64
C GLU A 32 12.41 1.48 -8.69
N ALA A 33 12.20 2.80 -8.52
CA ALA A 33 12.69 3.82 -9.45
C ALA A 33 14.23 3.84 -9.60
N HIS A 34 14.93 3.42 -8.55
CA HIS A 34 16.40 3.35 -8.52
C HIS A 34 16.97 1.94 -8.75
N GLY A 35 16.13 0.93 -9.01
CA GLY A 35 16.57 -0.45 -9.18
C GLY A 35 17.18 -1.06 -7.90
N LEU A 36 16.79 -0.55 -6.74
CA LEU A 36 17.20 -1.06 -5.43
C LEU A 36 16.21 -2.15 -4.97
N PRO A 37 16.67 -3.11 -4.13
CA PRO A 37 15.77 -4.08 -3.54
C PRO A 37 14.75 -3.39 -2.61
N VAL A 38 13.47 -3.75 -2.77
CA VAL A 38 12.42 -3.32 -1.86
C VAL A 38 12.65 -3.98 -0.49
N PRO A 39 12.60 -3.25 0.62
CA PRO A 39 12.74 -3.84 1.95
C PRO A 39 11.68 -4.92 2.22
N GLY A 40 12.11 -6.12 2.63
CA GLY A 40 11.22 -7.27 2.78
C GLY A 40 10.08 -7.07 3.79
N TYR A 41 10.24 -6.18 4.78
CA TYR A 41 9.16 -5.85 5.72
C TYR A 41 7.99 -5.13 5.03
N ILE A 42 8.24 -4.37 3.95
CA ILE A 42 7.21 -3.68 3.18
C ILE A 42 6.40 -4.70 2.39
N GLU A 43 7.09 -5.62 1.71
CA GLU A 43 6.43 -6.71 0.98
C GLU A 43 5.58 -7.57 1.91
N GLU A 44 6.06 -7.85 3.13
CA GLU A 44 5.29 -8.61 4.12
C GLU A 44 4.03 -7.88 4.57
N ARG A 45 4.12 -6.57 4.85
CA ARG A 45 2.96 -5.75 5.22
C ARG A 45 1.93 -5.70 4.09
N GLN A 46 2.38 -5.46 2.86
CA GLN A 46 1.52 -5.45 1.68
C GLN A 46 0.76 -6.76 1.52
N ARG A 47 1.45 -7.90 1.59
CA ARG A 47 0.81 -9.22 1.52
C ARG A 47 -0.25 -9.41 2.60
N LYS A 48 0.04 -9.04 3.85
CA LYS A 48 -0.90 -9.17 4.97
C LYS A 48 -2.13 -8.27 4.80
N ALA A 49 -1.92 -7.02 4.39
CA ALA A 49 -3.00 -6.07 4.22
C ALA A 49 -3.95 -6.48 3.09
N LEU A 50 -3.42 -6.95 1.96
CA LEU A 50 -4.23 -7.44 0.85
C LEU A 50 -4.98 -8.73 1.22
N ALA A 51 -4.33 -9.68 1.90
CA ALA A 51 -4.97 -10.91 2.36
C ALA A 51 -6.11 -10.63 3.36
N ALA A 52 -5.95 -9.64 4.26
CA ALA A 52 -7.00 -9.24 5.19
C ALA A 52 -8.22 -8.68 4.45
N ARG A 53 -8.02 -7.84 3.43
CA ARG A 53 -9.11 -7.30 2.61
C ARG A 53 -9.86 -8.38 1.82
N GLU A 54 -9.12 -9.35 1.27
CA GLU A 54 -9.73 -10.48 0.59
C GLU A 54 -10.58 -11.33 1.55
N ALA A 55 -10.10 -11.56 2.78
CA ALA A 55 -10.85 -12.27 3.80
C ALA A 55 -12.14 -11.52 4.20
N GLU A 56 -12.07 -10.22 4.44
CA GLU A 56 -13.24 -9.38 4.75
C GLU A 56 -14.30 -9.43 3.61
N GLN A 57 -13.86 -9.40 2.35
CA GLN A 57 -14.76 -9.50 1.19
C GLN A 57 -15.39 -10.89 1.07
N GLN A 58 -14.69 -11.95 1.44
CA GLN A 58 -15.19 -13.33 1.43
C GLN A 58 -16.14 -13.64 2.60
N GLU A 59 -16.05 -12.91 3.71
CA GLU A 59 -16.97 -13.01 4.86
C GLU A 59 -18.29 -12.23 4.66
N MET A 60 -18.40 -11.41 3.61
CA MET A 60 -19.65 -10.74 3.20
C MET A 60 -20.46 -11.42 2.06
N PRO A 61 -20.80 -12.74 2.06
CA PRO A 61 -21.81 -13.29 1.17
C PRO A 61 -23.18 -13.46 1.86
N ILE A 62 -24.18 -12.82 1.24
CA ILE A 62 -25.64 -13.06 1.27
C ILE A 62 -26.37 -12.67 2.55
N SER A 63 -26.77 -11.39 2.64
CA SER A 63 -28.14 -11.06 3.04
C SER A 63 -28.86 -10.56 1.78
N ALA A 64 -29.48 -11.48 1.06
CA ALA A 64 -30.45 -11.21 -0.01
C ALA A 64 -31.86 -11.44 0.55
#